data_AF-A0A1J5CIH8-F1
#
_entry.id   AF-A0A1J5CIH8-F1
#
_cell.length_a   1.000
_cell.length_b   1.000
_cell.length_c   1.000
_cell.angle_alpha   90.00
_cell.angle_beta   90.00
_cell.angle_gamma   90.00
#
_symmetry.space_group_name_H-M   'P 1'
#
loop_
_entity.id
_entity.type
_entity.pdbx_description
1 polymer ?
#
loop_
_entity_poly.entity_id
_entity_poly.type
_entity_poly.pdbx_seq_one_letter_code
_entity_poly.pdbx_strand_id
1 'polypeptide(L)'
;MLVPVFSFGDPGRVDAILCAEARLGGADLQEILDSYPIRGNDYICILDDRGAIAARRGRGISAQAERFVIASEPREIARLGIWTGEYSNIGRTDLLSLSFSPLLAHWVAIGTPAAEAFGLARTLREHALAVGFLSLVLCGAAAAFLARSVSEPVRTLVDGLSRVSSGEFSHRVDISGQDEIGQAGSALNALAEGLQKKMAVGSIWERFRQGGTGDSPIRKG
;
A
#
# COMPACT_ATOMS: atom_id res chain seq x y z
N MET A 1 20.41 -51.36 -12.20
CA MET A 1 20.71 -51.50 -13.64
C MET A 1 21.14 -52.95 -13.90
N LEU A 2 20.65 -53.57 -14.97
CA LEU A 2 21.02 -54.92 -15.38
C LEU A 2 21.83 -54.83 -16.68
N VAL A 3 23.06 -55.35 -16.66
CA VAL A 3 23.94 -55.39 -17.83
C VAL A 3 24.23 -56.86 -18.17
N PRO A 4 23.80 -57.36 -19.34
CA PRO A 4 24.13 -58.72 -19.74
C PRO A 4 25.62 -58.84 -20.10
N VAL A 5 26.25 -59.92 -19.67
CA VAL A 5 27.63 -60.29 -20.00
C VAL A 5 27.57 -61.41 -21.04
N PHE A 6 28.11 -61.13 -22.22
CA PHE A 6 28.11 -62.05 -23.36
C PHE A 6 29.34 -62.94 -23.35
N SER A 7 29.19 -64.16 -23.86
CA SER A 7 30.26 -65.15 -23.97
C SER A 7 31.35 -64.68 -24.93
N PHE A 8 32.62 -64.86 -24.57
CA PHE A 8 33.75 -64.46 -25.42
C PHE A 8 33.84 -65.26 -26.74
N GLY A 9 33.26 -66.46 -26.81
CA GLY A 9 33.30 -67.32 -27.99
C GLY A 9 32.06 -67.25 -28.89
N ASP A 10 30.94 -66.70 -28.39
CA ASP A 10 29.69 -66.54 -29.13
C ASP A 10 28.98 -65.25 -28.65
N PRO A 11 29.10 -64.14 -29.41
CA PRO A 11 28.55 -62.85 -29.01
C PRO A 11 27.01 -62.82 -28.90
N GLY A 12 26.31 -63.85 -29.40
CA GLY A 12 24.85 -63.98 -29.27
C GLY A 12 24.38 -64.62 -27.96
N ARG A 13 25.30 -65.23 -27.20
CA ARG A 13 24.98 -65.99 -26.00
C ARG A 13 25.29 -65.19 -24.74
N VAL A 14 24.27 -64.91 -23.93
CA VAL A 14 24.42 -64.27 -22.61
C VAL A 14 24.78 -65.34 -21.59
N ASP A 15 25.97 -65.23 -21.00
CA ASP A 15 26.47 -66.20 -20.01
C ASP A 15 26.13 -65.76 -18.57
N ALA A 16 25.95 -64.46 -18.32
CA ALA A 16 25.55 -63.94 -17.02
C ALA A 16 24.86 -62.58 -17.13
N ILE A 17 24.18 -62.15 -16.06
CA ILE A 17 23.64 -60.79 -15.93
C ILE A 17 24.28 -60.15 -14.70
N LEU A 18 24.98 -59.03 -14.91
CA LEU A 18 25.47 -58.18 -13.82
C LEU A 18 24.33 -57.28 -13.36
N CYS A 19 23.90 -57.50 -12.11
CA CYS A 19 22.97 -56.60 -11.44
C CYS A 19 23.75 -55.65 -10.55
N ALA A 20 23.62 -54.35 -10.81
CA ALA A 20 24.03 -53.30 -9.91
C ALA A 20 22.78 -52.61 -9.36
N GLU A 21 22.49 -52.82 -8.08
CA GLU A 21 21.46 -52.07 -7.35
C GLU A 21 22.17 -50.94 -6.59
N ALA A 22 22.06 -49.72 -7.10
CA ALA A 22 22.51 -48.54 -6.37
C ALA A 22 21.41 -48.19 -5.35
N ARG A 23 21.60 -48.58 -4.10
CA ARG A 23 20.82 -48.04 -2.99
C ARG A 23 21.50 -46.76 -2.53
N LEU A 24 20.97 -45.62 -2.97
CA LEU A 24 21.39 -44.31 -2.45
C LEU A 24 21.00 -44.26 -0.97
N GLY A 25 22.01 -44.36 -0.10
CA GLY A 25 21.83 -44.19 1.35
C GLY A 25 21.82 -42.71 1.74
N GLY A 26 21.57 -42.44 3.03
CA GLY A 26 21.61 -41.07 3.55
C GLY A 26 22.97 -40.38 3.33
N ALA A 27 24.08 -41.13 3.38
CA ALA A 27 25.42 -40.60 3.16
C ALA A 27 25.65 -40.16 1.70
N ASP A 28 25.21 -40.96 0.73
CA ASP A 28 25.36 -40.64 -0.71
C ASP A 28 24.50 -39.41 -1.08
N LEU A 29 23.29 -39.35 -0.53
CA LEU A 29 22.39 -38.20 -0.71
C LEU A 29 22.95 -36.93 -0.06
N GLN A 30 23.62 -37.06 1.09
CA GLN A 30 24.27 -35.94 1.75
C GLN A 30 25.44 -35.40 0.92
N GLU A 31 26.28 -36.26 0.34
CA GLU A 31 27.38 -35.85 -0.54
C GLU A 31 26.88 -35.08 -1.77
N ILE A 32 25.77 -35.54 -2.36
CA ILE A 32 25.13 -34.84 -3.48
C ILE A 32 24.66 -33.44 -3.05
N LEU A 33 23.98 -33.33 -1.90
CA LEU A 33 23.53 -32.03 -1.39
C LEU A 33 24.69 -31.10 -1.04
N ASP A 34 25.82 -31.65 -0.58
CA ASP A 34 27.02 -30.91 -0.21
C ASP A 34 27.77 -30.28 -1.40
N SER A 35 27.46 -30.72 -2.63
CA SER A 35 27.90 -30.05 -3.86
C SER A 35 26.97 -28.91 -4.31
N TYR A 36 25.72 -28.86 -3.83
CA TYR A 36 24.71 -27.92 -4.31
C TYR A 36 24.83 -26.52 -3.68
N PRO A 37 24.98 -25.43 -4.46
CA PRO A 37 25.14 -24.09 -3.89
C PRO A 37 23.85 -23.62 -3.23
N ILE A 38 23.88 -23.44 -1.90
CA ILE A 38 22.77 -22.86 -1.13
C ILE A 38 23.12 -21.42 -0.80
N ARG A 39 22.19 -20.51 -1.04
CA ARG A 39 22.36 -19.08 -0.77
C ARG A 39 21.75 -18.71 0.57
N GLY A 40 22.43 -17.81 1.29
CA GLY A 40 21.91 -17.17 2.49
C GLY A 40 21.41 -18.17 3.52
N ASN A 41 20.11 -18.11 3.79
CA ASN A 41 19.43 -18.86 4.84
C ASN A 41 18.47 -19.91 4.29
N ASP A 42 18.57 -20.20 2.99
CA ASP A 42 17.84 -21.26 2.32
C ASP A 42 18.21 -22.63 2.88
N TYR A 43 17.34 -23.60 2.65
CA TYR A 43 17.63 -24.99 2.94
C TYR A 43 17.02 -25.92 1.89
N ILE A 44 17.68 -27.05 1.72
CA ILE A 44 17.18 -28.18 0.94
C ILE A 44 17.24 -29.43 1.81
N CYS A 45 16.19 -30.24 1.73
CA CYS A 45 16.09 -31.50 2.45
C CYS A 45 15.53 -32.57 1.53
N ILE A 46 16.09 -33.76 1.64
CA ILE A 46 15.56 -34.95 0.98
C ILE A 46 14.84 -35.75 2.07
N LEU A 47 13.60 -36.12 1.78
CA LEU A 47 12.72 -36.82 2.69
C LEU A 47 12.32 -38.18 2.11
N ASP A 48 12.17 -39.18 2.97
CA ASP A 48 11.59 -40.46 2.59
C ASP A 48 10.06 -40.37 2.40
N ASP A 49 9.42 -41.50 2.07
CA ASP A 49 7.97 -41.63 1.92
C ASP A 49 7.19 -41.36 3.21
N ARG A 50 7.85 -41.44 4.37
CA ARG A 50 7.30 -41.16 5.70
C ARG A 50 7.58 -39.73 6.15
N GLY A 51 8.35 -38.94 5.38
CA GLY A 51 8.77 -37.58 5.73
C GLY A 51 9.99 -37.53 6.68
N ALA A 52 10.69 -38.63 6.92
CA ALA A 52 11.96 -38.63 7.65
C ALA A 52 13.05 -37.99 6.79
N ILE A 53 13.97 -37.26 7.43
CA ILE A 53 15.01 -36.50 6.73
C ILE A 53 16.18 -37.44 6.39
N ALA A 54 16.29 -37.82 5.12
CA ALA A 54 17.37 -38.66 4.60
C ALA A 54 18.67 -37.88 4.41
N ALA A 55 18.58 -36.64 3.94
CA ALA A 55 19.71 -35.73 3.80
C ALA A 55 19.25 -34.28 3.93
N ARG A 56 20.13 -33.38 4.38
CA ARG A 56 19.80 -31.96 4.59
C ARG A 56 20.97 -31.06 4.30
N ARG A 57 20.68 -29.83 3.90
CA ARG A 57 21.68 -28.77 3.87
C ARG A 57 21.02 -27.40 4.00
N GLY A 58 21.72 -26.45 4.62
CA GLY A 58 21.23 -25.10 4.89
C GLY A 58 20.86 -24.88 6.36
N ARG A 59 20.27 -23.72 6.66
CA ARG A 59 20.05 -23.23 8.04
C ARG A 59 18.58 -23.09 8.44
N GLY A 60 17.64 -23.50 7.61
CA GLY A 60 16.21 -23.43 7.94
C GLY A 60 15.67 -24.62 8.74
N ILE A 61 16.36 -25.76 8.74
CA ILE A 61 15.96 -26.93 9.55
C ILE A 61 16.96 -27.15 10.69
N SER A 62 16.45 -27.33 11.91
CA SER A 62 17.26 -27.73 13.07
C SER A 62 18.05 -28.99 12.78
N ALA A 63 19.32 -29.04 13.19
CA ALA A 63 20.15 -30.24 13.08
C ALA A 63 19.55 -31.45 13.84
N GLN A 64 18.72 -31.20 14.85
CA GLN A 64 18.05 -32.22 15.65
C GLN A 64 16.72 -32.69 15.05
N ALA A 65 16.23 -32.04 13.99
CA ALA A 65 15.00 -32.50 13.35
C ALA A 65 15.27 -33.83 12.63
N GLU A 66 14.49 -34.86 12.96
CA GLU A 66 14.60 -36.18 12.30
C GLU A 66 13.52 -36.37 11.24
N ARG A 67 12.41 -35.63 11.36
CA ARG A 67 11.25 -35.75 10.50
C ARG A 67 10.66 -34.39 10.19
N PHE A 68 10.19 -34.26 8.97
CA PHE A 68 9.45 -33.11 8.49
C PHE A 68 7.95 -33.44 8.52
N VAL A 69 7.19 -32.70 9.33
CA VAL A 69 5.73 -32.87 9.46
C VAL A 69 5.06 -31.72 8.73
N ILE A 70 4.43 -32.02 7.60
CA ILE A 70 3.67 -31.05 6.83
C ILE A 70 2.21 -31.18 7.24
N ALA A 71 1.58 -30.08 7.62
CA ALA A 71 0.20 -30.07 8.10
C ALA A 71 -0.87 -30.24 6.99
N SER A 72 -0.47 -30.30 5.72
CA SER A 72 -1.38 -30.51 4.59
C SER A 72 -1.55 -32.00 4.26
N GLU A 73 -2.73 -32.38 3.79
CA GLU A 73 -3.03 -33.78 3.47
C GLU A 73 -2.10 -34.28 2.33
N PRO A 74 -1.30 -35.34 2.56
CA PRO A 74 -0.32 -35.85 1.57
C PRO A 74 -0.93 -36.25 0.22
N ARG A 75 -2.25 -36.49 0.18
CA ARG A 75 -2.98 -36.96 -1.01
C ARG A 75 -3.22 -35.85 -2.05
N GLU A 76 -3.23 -34.57 -1.67
CA GLU A 76 -3.37 -33.46 -2.63
C GLU A 76 -2.02 -33.07 -3.25
N ILE A 77 -0.94 -33.10 -2.46
CA ILE A 77 0.43 -32.80 -2.88
C ILE A 77 0.89 -33.78 -3.98
N ALA A 78 0.56 -35.07 -3.84
CA ALA A 78 0.91 -36.10 -4.80
C ALA A 78 0.26 -35.92 -6.19
N ARG A 79 -0.87 -35.18 -6.30
CA ARG A 79 -1.53 -34.92 -7.60
C ARG A 79 -0.91 -33.75 -8.37
N LEU A 80 -0.31 -32.79 -7.67
CA LEU A 80 0.17 -31.52 -8.25
C LEU A 80 1.64 -31.58 -8.70
N GLY A 81 2.39 -32.61 -8.29
CA GLY A 81 3.82 -32.78 -8.60
C GLY A 81 4.75 -31.84 -7.82
N ILE A 82 4.29 -30.61 -7.53
CA ILE A 82 4.94 -29.65 -6.65
C ILE A 82 3.87 -29.00 -5.76
N TRP A 83 4.11 -28.98 -4.46
CA TRP A 83 3.35 -28.17 -3.50
C TRP A 83 4.21 -27.00 -3.05
N THR A 84 3.63 -25.81 -2.92
CA THR A 84 4.32 -24.65 -2.35
C THR A 84 3.39 -23.95 -1.37
N GLY A 85 3.90 -23.60 -0.20
CA GLY A 85 3.11 -22.94 0.83
C GLY A 85 3.98 -22.40 1.96
N GLU A 86 3.33 -21.69 2.88
CA GLU A 86 3.98 -21.25 4.10
C GLU A 86 4.03 -22.41 5.11
N TYR A 87 5.21 -22.60 5.69
CA TYR A 87 5.47 -23.57 6.74
C TYR A 87 6.00 -22.83 7.96
N SER A 88 5.34 -23.03 9.11
CA SER A 88 5.77 -22.41 10.36
C SER A 88 6.38 -23.45 11.29
N ASN A 89 7.60 -23.19 11.76
CA ASN A 89 8.33 -24.04 12.70
C ASN A 89 8.97 -23.18 13.80
N ILE A 90 8.62 -23.44 15.06
CA ILE A 90 9.20 -22.81 16.27
C ILE A 90 9.34 -21.27 16.11
N GLY A 91 8.25 -20.60 15.69
CA GLY A 91 8.20 -19.14 15.56
C GLY A 91 8.86 -18.54 14.31
N ARG A 92 9.39 -19.38 13.41
CA ARG A 92 9.88 -18.97 12.08
C ARG A 92 8.89 -19.44 11.01
N THR A 93 8.52 -18.54 10.09
CA THR A 93 7.73 -18.88 8.90
C THR A 93 8.65 -18.90 7.69
N ASP A 94 8.72 -20.05 7.03
CA ASP A 94 9.46 -20.27 5.81
C ASP A 94 8.47 -20.54 4.67
N LEU A 95 8.80 -20.07 3.46
CA LEU A 95 8.14 -20.52 2.25
C LEU A 95 8.79 -21.83 1.83
N LEU A 96 7.99 -22.90 1.78
CA LEU A 96 8.45 -24.24 1.48
C LEU A 96 7.83 -24.71 0.15
N SER A 97 8.69 -25.25 -0.71
CA SER A 97 8.28 -26.03 -1.87
C SER A 97 8.66 -27.49 -1.68
N LEU A 98 7.74 -28.39 -1.99
CA LEU A 98 7.89 -29.84 -1.90
C LEU A 98 7.61 -30.47 -3.25
N SER A 99 8.49 -31.35 -3.70
CA SER A 99 8.29 -32.11 -4.93
C SER A 99 8.75 -33.55 -4.74
N PHE A 100 8.05 -34.49 -5.37
CA PHE A 100 8.48 -35.88 -5.39
C PHE A 100 9.38 -36.13 -6.60
N SER A 101 10.55 -36.73 -6.40
CA SER A 101 11.45 -37.15 -7.48
C SER A 101 11.29 -38.65 -7.73
N PRO A 102 10.69 -39.07 -8.87
CA PRO A 102 10.55 -40.49 -9.20
C PRO A 102 11.88 -41.22 -9.37
N LEU A 103 12.94 -40.49 -9.79
CA LEU A 103 14.28 -41.04 -9.99
C LEU A 103 14.92 -41.46 -8.67
N LEU A 104 14.67 -40.71 -7.60
CA LEU A 104 15.21 -41.00 -6.27
C LEU A 104 14.24 -41.81 -5.43
N ALA A 105 12.96 -41.88 -5.80
CA ALA A 105 11.87 -42.34 -4.94
C ALA A 105 11.79 -41.60 -3.60
N HIS A 106 12.23 -40.34 -3.58
CA HIS A 106 12.27 -39.48 -2.39
C HIS A 106 11.62 -38.13 -2.68
N TRP A 107 11.15 -37.48 -1.62
CA TRP A 107 10.68 -36.11 -1.67
C TRP A 107 11.85 -35.13 -1.52
N VAL A 108 11.79 -34.02 -2.21
CA VAL A 108 12.72 -32.90 -2.08
C VAL A 108 11.95 -31.70 -1.56
N ALA A 109 12.40 -31.16 -0.45
CA ALA A 109 11.89 -29.95 0.18
C ALA A 109 12.92 -28.84 0.02
N ILE A 110 12.53 -27.69 -0.50
CA ILE A 110 13.35 -26.49 -0.52
C ILE A 110 12.60 -25.41 0.22
N GLY A 111 13.25 -24.72 1.14
CA GLY A 111 12.62 -23.63 1.87
C GLY A 111 13.51 -22.40 1.99
N THR A 112 12.85 -21.25 1.97
CA THR A 112 13.45 -19.92 2.13
C THR A 112 12.67 -19.15 3.19
N PRO A 113 13.31 -18.39 4.08
CA PRO A 113 12.59 -17.61 5.08
C PRO A 113 11.63 -16.61 4.45
N ALA A 114 10.38 -16.59 4.93
CA ALA A 114 9.38 -15.66 4.42
C ALA A 114 9.83 -14.20 4.60
N ALA A 115 10.60 -13.90 5.66
CA ALA A 115 11.16 -12.58 5.89
C ALA A 115 12.17 -12.15 4.80
N GLU A 116 12.94 -13.09 4.25
CA GLU A 116 13.90 -12.83 3.18
C GLU A 116 13.18 -12.76 1.82
N ALA A 117 12.30 -13.73 1.55
CA ALA A 117 11.52 -13.78 0.32
C ALA A 117 10.61 -12.55 0.14
N PHE A 118 10.00 -12.08 1.24
CA PHE A 118 9.14 -10.90 1.25
C PHE A 118 9.84 -9.63 1.75
N GLY A 119 11.17 -9.65 1.92
CA GLY A 119 11.91 -8.48 2.42
C GLY A 119 11.70 -7.25 1.52
N LEU A 120 11.81 -7.44 0.20
CA LEU A 120 11.52 -6.39 -0.78
C LEU A 120 10.07 -5.93 -0.71
N ALA A 121 9.11 -6.86 -0.68
CA ALA A 121 7.68 -6.52 -0.58
C ALA A 121 7.35 -5.73 0.70
N ARG A 122 8.00 -6.05 1.82
CA ARG A 122 7.84 -5.33 3.09
C ARG A 122 8.35 -3.90 2.99
N THR A 123 9.56 -3.70 2.45
CA THR A 123 10.10 -2.35 2.26
C THR A 123 9.24 -1.53 1.31
N LEU A 124 8.79 -2.09 0.18
CA LEU A 124 7.88 -1.41 -0.75
C LEU A 124 6.56 -1.03 -0.07
N ARG A 125 5.99 -1.92 0.75
CA ARG A 125 4.77 -1.64 1.52
C ARG A 125 4.98 -0.49 2.50
N GLU A 126 6.10 -0.45 3.21
CA GLU A 126 6.42 0.62 4.16
C GLU A 126 6.57 1.98 3.46
N HIS A 127 7.28 2.01 2.32
CA HIS A 127 7.39 3.22 1.51
C HIS A 127 6.04 3.65 0.93
N ALA A 128 5.24 2.70 0.44
CA ALA A 128 3.90 2.98 -0.08
C ALA A 128 2.98 3.56 1.00
N LEU A 129 3.03 3.03 2.23
CA LEU A 129 2.28 3.56 3.37
C LEU A 129 2.77 4.97 3.76
N ALA A 130 4.09 5.20 3.79
CA ALA A 130 4.65 6.50 4.10
C ALA A 130 4.25 7.57 3.05
N VAL A 131 4.35 7.24 1.76
CA VAL A 131 3.92 8.11 0.66
C VAL A 131 2.41 8.32 0.70
N GLY A 132 1.63 7.27 0.93
CA GLY A 132 0.17 7.38 1.08
C GLY A 132 -0.24 8.29 2.23
N PHE A 133 0.40 8.15 3.40
CA PHE A 133 0.17 9.00 4.56
C PHE A 133 0.56 10.46 4.28
N LEU A 134 1.73 10.71 3.68
CA LEU A 134 2.17 12.04 3.32
C LEU A 134 1.20 12.69 2.32
N SER A 135 0.72 11.92 1.34
CA SER A 135 -0.24 12.40 0.34
C SER A 135 -1.57 12.78 1.00
N LEU A 136 -2.05 12.00 1.97
CA LEU A 136 -3.26 12.31 2.73
C LEU A 136 -3.12 13.60 3.52
N VAL A 137 -1.98 13.79 4.20
CA VAL A 137 -1.69 15.02 4.96
C VAL A 137 -1.62 16.22 4.03
N LEU A 138 -0.95 16.12 2.88
CA LEU A 138 -0.86 17.20 1.90
C LEU A 138 -2.22 17.55 1.31
N CYS A 139 -3.04 16.57 0.95
CA CYS A 139 -4.41 16.79 0.49
C CYS A 139 -5.26 17.48 1.57
N GLY A 140 -5.18 17.02 2.82
CA GLY A 140 -5.88 17.65 3.94
C GLY A 140 -5.45 19.09 4.17
N ALA A 141 -4.14 19.36 4.12
CA ALA A 141 -3.58 20.70 4.26
C ALA A 141 -4.01 21.61 3.10
N ALA A 142 -3.94 21.13 1.85
CA ALA A 142 -4.37 21.88 0.68
C ALA A 142 -5.88 22.19 0.71
N ALA A 143 -6.71 21.22 1.09
CA ALA A 143 -8.15 21.41 1.25
C ALA A 143 -8.48 22.45 2.34
N ALA A 144 -7.81 22.36 3.50
CA ALA A 144 -7.98 23.33 4.57
C ALA A 144 -7.49 24.73 4.19
N PHE A 145 -6.39 24.81 3.43
CA PHE A 145 -5.87 26.06 2.89
C PHE A 145 -6.88 26.70 1.93
N LEU A 146 -7.37 25.96 0.93
CA LEU A 146 -8.37 26.44 -0.03
C LEU A 146 -9.68 26.86 0.63
N ALA A 147 -10.15 26.10 1.62
CA ALA A 147 -11.36 26.45 2.35
C ALA A 147 -11.24 27.81 3.06
N ARG A 148 -10.07 28.11 3.65
CA ARG A 148 -9.80 29.37 4.35
C ARG A 148 -9.43 30.51 3.40
N SER A 149 -8.70 30.23 2.33
CA SER A 149 -8.21 31.28 1.41
C SER A 149 -9.23 31.68 0.35
N VAL A 150 -10.20 30.81 0.05
CA VAL A 150 -11.21 31.07 -0.99
C VAL A 150 -12.62 30.94 -0.44
N SER A 151 -13.01 29.77 0.06
CA SER A 151 -14.41 29.50 0.39
C SER A 151 -14.95 30.42 1.49
N GLU A 152 -14.16 30.71 2.51
CA GLU A 152 -14.53 31.60 3.61
C GLU A 152 -14.65 33.08 3.15
N PRO A 153 -13.64 33.70 2.51
CA PRO A 153 -13.76 35.04 1.93
C PRO A 153 -14.92 35.21 0.93
N VAL A 154 -15.15 34.22 0.06
CA VAL A 154 -16.27 34.25 -0.89
C VAL A 154 -17.61 34.24 -0.14
N ARG A 155 -17.74 33.44 0.92
CA ARG A 155 -18.94 33.46 1.76
C ARG A 155 -19.13 34.81 2.45
N THR A 156 -18.06 35.40 2.98
CA THR A 156 -18.08 36.75 3.56
C THR A 156 -18.53 37.81 2.55
N LEU A 157 -18.08 37.73 1.29
CA LEU A 157 -18.54 38.61 0.21
C LEU A 157 -20.03 38.48 -0.04
N VAL A 158 -20.52 37.23 -0.17
CA VAL A 158 -21.93 36.95 -0.43
C VAL A 158 -22.81 37.48 0.71
N ASP A 159 -22.43 37.19 1.96
CA ASP A 159 -23.16 37.66 3.14
C ASP A 159 -23.14 39.20 3.23
N GLY A 160 -21.99 39.83 2.98
CA GLY A 160 -21.85 41.29 2.96
C GLY A 160 -22.72 41.95 1.89
N LEU A 161 -22.71 41.40 0.67
CA LEU A 161 -23.55 41.89 -0.42
C LEU A 161 -25.04 41.77 -0.08
N SER A 162 -25.45 40.65 0.52
CA SER A 162 -26.83 40.46 0.96
C SER A 162 -27.25 41.55 1.96
N ARG A 163 -26.41 41.89 2.94
CA ARG A 163 -26.70 42.95 3.93
C ARG A 163 -26.78 44.34 3.32
N VAL A 164 -25.87 44.65 2.39
CA VAL A 164 -25.92 45.92 1.66
C VAL A 164 -27.20 46.00 0.83
N SER A 165 -27.61 44.89 0.19
CA SER A 165 -28.86 44.83 -0.60
C SER A 165 -30.13 44.99 0.25
N SER A 166 -30.09 44.57 1.52
CA SER A 166 -31.20 44.75 2.48
C SER A 166 -31.24 46.14 3.13
N GLY A 167 -30.34 47.06 2.74
CA GLY A 167 -30.33 48.45 3.20
C GLY A 167 -29.33 48.76 4.31
N GLU A 168 -28.51 47.80 4.76
CA GLU A 168 -27.47 48.02 5.77
C GLU A 168 -26.18 48.59 5.14
N PHE A 169 -26.26 49.79 4.57
CA PHE A 169 -25.12 50.42 3.87
C PHE A 169 -23.94 50.81 4.77
N SER A 170 -24.09 50.74 6.09
CA SER A 170 -22.99 50.93 7.05
C SER A 170 -22.12 49.69 7.22
N HIS A 171 -22.59 48.51 6.79
CA HIS A 171 -21.81 47.28 6.89
C HIS A 171 -20.58 47.33 5.96
N ARG A 172 -19.45 46.78 6.42
CA ARG A 172 -18.22 46.64 5.66
C ARG A 172 -17.70 45.22 5.81
N VAL A 173 -17.21 44.66 4.71
CA VAL A 173 -16.53 43.36 4.69
C VAL A 173 -15.04 43.56 4.90
N ASP A 174 -14.44 42.77 5.78
CA ASP A 174 -13.00 42.74 5.99
C ASP A 174 -12.43 41.46 5.37
N ILE A 175 -11.79 41.62 4.22
CA ILE A 175 -11.17 40.52 3.48
C ILE A 175 -9.73 40.92 3.23
N SER A 176 -8.84 40.26 3.96
CA SER A 176 -7.41 40.45 3.87
C SER A 176 -6.86 39.69 2.66
N GLY A 177 -6.60 40.38 1.55
CA GLY A 177 -6.05 39.79 0.34
C GLY A 177 -5.66 40.85 -0.69
N GLN A 178 -4.60 40.60 -1.46
CA GLN A 178 -4.20 41.44 -2.60
C GLN A 178 -4.61 40.83 -3.95
N ASP A 179 -5.31 39.69 -3.91
CA ASP A 179 -5.82 38.98 -5.07
C ASP A 179 -7.18 39.55 -5.53
N GLU A 180 -7.79 38.89 -6.50
CA GLU A 180 -9.09 39.26 -7.06
C GLU A 180 -10.20 39.27 -6.00
N ILE A 181 -10.11 38.43 -4.97
CA ILE A 181 -11.11 38.35 -3.89
C ILE A 181 -10.99 39.57 -2.97
N GLY A 182 -9.76 39.96 -2.59
CA GLY A 182 -9.53 41.18 -1.82
C GLY A 182 -9.95 42.46 -2.56
N GLN A 183 -9.71 42.50 -3.87
CA GLN A 183 -10.18 43.59 -4.73
C GLN A 183 -11.72 43.64 -4.78
N ALA A 184 -12.40 42.49 -4.88
CA ALA A 184 -13.85 42.42 -4.83
C ALA A 184 -14.42 42.93 -3.50
N GLY A 185 -13.78 42.59 -2.36
CA GLY A 185 -14.18 43.11 -1.04
C GLY A 185 -14.05 44.63 -0.93
N SER A 186 -12.95 45.18 -1.45
CA SER A 186 -12.72 46.62 -1.50
C SER A 186 -13.76 47.33 -2.39
N ALA A 187 -14.08 46.75 -3.54
CA ALA A 187 -15.11 47.28 -4.44
C ALA A 187 -16.51 47.27 -3.81
N LEU A 188 -16.87 46.20 -3.09
CA LEU A 188 -18.14 46.11 -2.35
C LEU A 188 -18.25 47.19 -1.27
N ASN A 189 -17.17 47.42 -0.51
CA ASN A 189 -17.12 48.47 0.51
C ASN A 189 -17.28 49.87 -0.09
N ALA A 190 -16.63 50.15 -1.23
CA ALA A 190 -16.78 51.42 -1.94
C ALA A 190 -18.21 51.63 -2.46
N LEU A 191 -18.86 50.56 -2.95
CA LEU A 191 -20.26 50.59 -3.37
C LEU A 191 -21.19 50.92 -2.19
N ALA A 192 -21.01 50.25 -1.04
CA ALA A 192 -21.79 50.51 0.17
C ALA A 192 -21.62 51.96 0.65
N GLU A 193 -20.40 52.48 0.64
CA GLU A 193 -20.11 53.87 1.00
C GLU A 193 -20.79 54.89 0.06
N GLY A 194 -20.75 54.63 -1.25
CA GLY A 194 -21.43 55.46 -2.24
C GLY A 194 -22.94 55.52 -2.04
N LEU A 195 -23.57 54.38 -1.72
CA LEU A 195 -25.00 54.30 -1.42
C LEU A 195 -25.34 55.04 -0.12
N GLN A 196 -24.56 54.84 0.93
CA GLN A 196 -24.72 55.53 2.21
C GLN A 196 -24.66 57.05 2.07
N LYS A 197 -23.67 57.56 1.31
CA LYS A 197 -23.54 59.00 1.02
C LYS A 197 -24.73 59.54 0.25
N LYS A 198 -25.20 58.84 -0.79
CA LYS A 198 -26.38 59.26 -1.58
C LYS A 198 -27.64 59.37 -0.72
N MET A 199 -27.88 58.41 0.17
CA MET A 199 -29.04 58.46 1.06
C MET A 199 -28.94 59.56 2.13
N ALA A 200 -27.74 59.81 2.67
CA ALA A 200 -27.51 60.89 3.63
C ALA A 200 -27.78 62.28 3.03
N VAL A 201 -27.40 62.49 1.76
CA VAL A 201 -27.70 63.75 1.07
C VAL A 201 -29.21 63.89 0.81
N GLY A 202 -29.89 62.81 0.39
CA GLY A 202 -31.34 62.83 0.15
C GLY A 202 -32.16 63.20 1.38
N SER A 203 -31.78 62.72 2.58
CA SER A 203 -32.50 63.03 3.82
C SER A 203 -32.31 64.48 4.29
N ILE A 204 -31.18 65.11 3.95
CA ILE A 204 -30.94 66.54 4.22
C ILE A 204 -31.89 67.40 3.39
N TRP A 205 -32.10 67.07 2.12
CA TRP A 205 -33.01 67.80 1.24
C TRP A 205 -34.48 67.70 1.67
N GLU A 206 -34.94 66.54 2.15
CA GLU A 206 -36.30 66.37 2.69
C GLU A 206 -36.53 67.22 3.96
N ARG A 207 -35.54 67.33 4.86
CA ARG A 207 -35.65 68.20 6.05
C ARG A 207 -35.74 69.68 5.69
N PHE A 208 -34.98 70.13 4.69
CA PHE A 208 -35.10 71.52 4.18
C PHE A 208 -36.48 71.79 3.56
N ARG A 209 -37.05 70.80 2.86
CA ARG A 209 -38.37 70.95 2.23
C ARG A 209 -39.50 71.07 3.26
N GLN A 210 -39.39 70.43 4.42
CA GLN A 210 -40.41 70.47 5.48
C GLN A 210 -40.25 71.65 6.46
N GLY A 211 -39.05 72.23 6.60
CA GLY A 211 -38.80 73.38 7.48
C GLY A 211 -39.17 74.76 6.90
N GLY A 212 -39.50 74.84 5.61
CA GLY A 212 -39.69 76.11 4.88
C GLY A 212 -41.12 76.67 4.79
N THR A 213 -42.12 76.01 5.40
CA THR A 213 -43.55 76.41 5.27
C THR A 213 -44.17 77.02 6.54
N GLY A 214 -43.36 77.35 7.55
CA GLY A 214 -43.83 77.95 8.80
C GLY A 214 -43.50 79.44 8.91
N ASP A 215 -44.50 80.27 8.60
CA ASP A 215 -44.74 81.63 9.11
C ASP A 215 -44.08 82.83 8.40
N SER A 216 -44.94 83.65 7.78
CA SER A 216 -44.66 85.06 7.53
C SER A 216 -45.94 85.86 7.71
N PRO A 217 -46.12 86.56 8.85
CA PRO A 217 -47.27 87.41 9.08
C PRO A 217 -46.96 88.79 8.52
N ILE A 218 -47.16 89.00 7.22
CA ILE A 218 -47.07 90.36 6.66
C ILE A 218 -48.47 90.97 6.60
N ARG A 219 -48.74 91.58 7.75
CA ARG A 219 -49.78 92.53 8.14
C ARG A 219 -50.15 93.52 7.03
N LYS A 220 -51.45 93.65 6.81
CA LYS A 220 -52.10 94.72 6.03
C LYS A 220 -51.71 96.10 6.55
N GLY A 221 -51.40 97.01 5.63
CA GLY A 221 -51.29 98.46 5.82
C GLY A 221 -51.39 99.13 4.48
#